data_AF-A0A7K2ZS19-F1
#
_entry.id   AF-A0A7K2ZS19-F1
#
_cell.length_a   1.000
_cell.length_b   1.000
_cell.length_c   1.000
_cell.angle_alpha   90.00
_cell.angle_beta   90.00
_cell.angle_gamma   90.00
#
_symmetry.space_group_name_H-M   'P 1'
#
loop_
_entity.id
_entity.type
_entity.pdbx_description
1 polymer ?
#
loop_
_entity_poly.entity_id
_entity_poly.type
_entity_poly.pdbx_seq_one_letter_code
_entity_poly.pdbx_strand_id
1 'polypeptide(L)'
;MLAHLERNYAAMAAYSAPQRERTAEDIAHIVEFLGVALYTDSDALFTDFIRWTAAVLTARKVPAASLRPALDALGAELRDFPRATRMLDRARLHLDQAVPTTDQPPGASA
;
A
#
# COMPACT_ATOMS: atom_id res chain seq x y z
N MET A 1 8.94 10.51 -5.26
CA MET A 1 8.12 9.52 -4.53
C MET A 1 8.10 9.77 -3.01
N LEU A 2 9.21 9.65 -2.26
CA LEU A 2 9.24 9.94 -0.81
C LEU A 2 8.76 11.36 -0.45
N ALA A 3 9.28 12.39 -1.12
CA ALA A 3 8.85 13.78 -0.89
C ALA A 3 7.37 14.05 -1.27
N HIS A 4 6.76 13.22 -2.11
CA HIS A 4 5.34 13.34 -2.47
C HIS A 4 4.45 12.69 -1.39
N LEU A 5 4.88 11.55 -0.85
CA LEU A 5 4.23 10.88 0.28
C LEU A 5 4.29 11.71 1.58
N GLU A 6 5.42 12.36 1.85
CA GLU A 6 5.58 13.25 3.01
C GLU A 6 4.62 14.46 2.98
N ARG A 7 4.29 14.96 1.79
CA ARG A 7 3.38 16.11 1.62
C ARG A 7 1.90 15.74 1.73
N ASN A 8 1.54 14.52 1.36
CA ASN A 8 0.15 14.11 1.20
C ASN A 8 -0.37 13.18 2.32
N TYR A 9 0.51 12.73 3.24
CA TYR A 9 0.11 11.87 4.36
C TYR A 9 0.56 12.44 5.71
N ALA A 10 -0.31 13.22 6.35
CA ALA A 10 -0.03 13.87 7.64
C ALA A 10 0.37 12.89 8.76
N ALA A 11 0.00 11.61 8.67
CA ALA A 11 0.43 10.59 9.63
C ALA A 11 1.92 10.21 9.50
N MET A 12 2.53 10.35 8.31
CA MET A 12 3.97 10.11 8.13
C MET A 12 4.82 11.19 8.81
N ALA A 13 4.29 12.41 8.98
CA ALA A 13 4.95 13.47 9.71
C ALA A 13 5.09 13.14 11.22
N ALA A 14 4.25 12.24 11.75
CA ALA A 14 4.29 11.78 13.14
C ALA A 14 5.18 10.54 13.35
N TYR A 15 5.80 9.98 12.30
CA TYR A 15 6.59 8.75 12.40
C TYR A 15 8.00 9.01 12.91
N SER A 16 8.45 8.16 13.84
CA SER A 16 9.84 8.08 14.28
C SER A 16 10.76 7.59 13.14
N ALA A 17 12.05 7.91 13.20
CA ALA A 17 13.01 7.51 12.15
C ALA A 17 12.99 6.00 11.82
N PRO A 18 12.91 5.07 12.80
CA PRO A 18 12.79 3.64 12.51
C PRO A 18 11.49 3.25 11.78
N GLN A 19 10.40 3.97 12.03
CA GLN A 19 9.11 3.74 11.35
C GLN A 19 9.15 4.23 9.90
N ARG A 20 9.87 5.33 9.62
CA ARG A 20 10.05 5.82 8.24
C ARG A 20 10.92 4.87 7.41
N GLU A 21 11.97 4.32 7.99
CA GLU A 21 12.85 3.37 7.30
C GLU A 21 12.12 2.07 6.96
N ARG A 22 11.30 1.55 7.88
CA ARG A 22 10.41 0.40 7.61
C ARG A 22 9.40 0.71 6.50
N THR A 23 8.84 1.91 6.49
CA THR A 23 7.86 2.32 5.46
C THR A 23 8.52 2.45 4.08
N ALA A 24 9.75 2.97 4.03
CA ALA A 24 10.51 3.06 2.78
C ALA A 24 10.86 1.67 2.23
N GLU A 25 11.22 0.74 3.12
CA GLU A 25 11.47 -0.67 2.78
C GLU A 25 10.21 -1.35 2.23
N ASP A 26 9.05 -1.17 2.86
CA ASP A 26 7.78 -1.71 2.37
C ASP A 26 7.41 -1.15 0.98
N ILE A 27 7.64 0.16 0.74
CA ILE A 27 7.41 0.79 -0.57
C ILE A 27 8.36 0.24 -1.63
N ALA A 28 9.63 0.01 -1.28
CA ALA A 28 10.60 -0.57 -2.20
C ALA A 28 10.16 -1.97 -2.66
N HIS A 29 9.72 -2.82 -1.74
CA HIS A 29 9.18 -4.14 -2.06
C HIS A 29 7.91 -4.06 -2.91
N ILE A 30 6.99 -3.12 -2.64
CA ILE A 30 5.79 -2.93 -3.48
C ILE A 30 6.17 -2.59 -4.92
N VAL A 31 7.14 -1.69 -5.12
CA VAL A 31 7.59 -1.30 -6.47
C VAL A 31 8.29 -2.44 -7.18
N GLU A 32 9.11 -3.22 -6.47
CA GLU A 32 9.78 -4.40 -7.01
C GLU A 32 8.77 -5.44 -7.50
N PHE A 33 7.81 -5.82 -6.65
CA PHE A 33 6.79 -6.80 -7.01
C PHE A 33 5.86 -6.30 -8.13
N LEU A 34 5.60 -4.99 -8.19
CA LEU A 34 4.90 -4.38 -9.32
C LEU A 34 5.71 -4.55 -10.62
N GLY A 35 7.02 -4.32 -10.57
CA GLY A 35 7.92 -4.54 -11.71
C GLY A 35 7.91 -5.98 -12.20
N VAL A 36 7.97 -6.96 -11.29
CA VAL A 36 7.90 -8.39 -11.62
C VAL A 36 6.53 -8.75 -12.22
N ALA A 37 5.43 -8.26 -11.64
CA ALA A 37 4.08 -8.47 -12.17
C ALA A 37 3.93 -7.89 -13.58
N LEU A 38 4.45 -6.69 -13.83
CA LEU A 38 4.45 -6.06 -15.15
C LEU A 38 5.29 -6.83 -16.17
N TYR A 39 6.46 -7.33 -15.75
CA TYR A 39 7.33 -8.14 -16.60
C TYR A 39 6.65 -9.46 -17.00
N THR A 40 5.97 -10.10 -16.04
CA THR A 40 5.29 -11.39 -16.24
C THR A 40 3.85 -11.28 -16.76
N ASP A 41 3.29 -10.07 -16.83
CA ASP A 41 1.87 -9.78 -17.06
C ASP A 41 0.92 -10.53 -16.10
N SER A 42 1.36 -10.76 -14.86
CA SER A 42 0.58 -11.47 -13.85
C SER A 42 -0.01 -10.53 -12.80
N ASP A 43 -1.28 -10.16 -12.96
CA ASP A 43 -2.02 -9.38 -11.96
C ASP A 43 -2.14 -10.15 -10.62
N ALA A 44 -2.23 -11.48 -10.69
CA ALA A 44 -2.29 -12.35 -9.52
C ALA A 44 -1.04 -12.23 -8.66
N LEU A 45 0.15 -12.17 -9.27
CA LEU A 45 1.42 -12.03 -8.55
C LEU A 45 1.43 -10.78 -7.66
N PHE A 46 1.01 -9.64 -8.21
CA PHE A 46 0.97 -8.40 -7.46
C PHE A 46 -0.12 -8.41 -6.38
N THR A 47 -1.32 -8.88 -6.71
CA THR A 47 -2.45 -8.90 -5.76
C THR A 47 -2.23 -9.89 -4.61
N ASP A 48 -1.62 -11.05 -4.86
CA ASP A 48 -1.26 -12.02 -3.83
C ASP A 48 -0.15 -11.49 -2.93
N PHE A 49 0.84 -10.78 -3.48
CA PHE A 49 1.86 -10.09 -2.69
C PHE A 49 1.24 -9.04 -1.75
N ILE A 50 0.30 -8.23 -2.25
CA ILE A 50 -0.39 -7.22 -1.42
C ILE A 50 -1.23 -7.88 -0.33
N ARG A 51 -1.95 -8.96 -0.64
CA ARG A 51 -2.72 -9.74 0.34
C ARG A 51 -1.82 -10.33 1.42
N TRP A 52 -0.70 -10.92 1.03
CA TRP A 52 0.27 -11.48 1.98
C TRP A 52 0.88 -10.38 2.87
N THR A 53 1.27 -9.26 2.28
CA THR A 53 1.80 -8.10 3.02
C THR A 53 0.79 -7.58 4.03
N ALA A 54 -0.48 -7.43 3.63
CA ALA A 54 -1.56 -7.06 4.53
C ALA A 54 -1.67 -8.02 5.73
N ALA A 55 -1.65 -9.33 5.49
CA ALA A 55 -1.68 -10.34 6.55
C ALA A 55 -0.46 -10.27 7.50
N VAL A 56 0.74 -10.02 6.95
CA VAL A 56 1.96 -9.82 7.75
C VAL A 56 1.86 -8.57 8.62
N LEU A 57 1.37 -7.45 8.09
CA LEU A 57 1.15 -6.22 8.84
C LEU A 57 0.13 -6.43 9.97
N THR A 58 -1.00 -7.06 9.66
CA THR A 58 -2.02 -7.40 10.67
C THR A 58 -1.44 -8.27 11.78
N ALA A 59 -0.65 -9.30 11.45
CA ALA A 59 0.02 -10.14 12.45
C ALA A 59 1.01 -9.36 13.34
N ARG A 60 1.58 -8.26 12.81
CA ARG A 60 2.46 -7.33 13.52
C ARG A 60 1.69 -6.21 14.25
N LYS A 61 0.36 -6.25 14.28
CA LYS A 61 -0.52 -5.20 14.85
C LYS A 61 -0.39 -3.85 14.14
N VAL A 62 -0.07 -3.85 12.85
CA VAL A 62 -0.13 -2.68 11.97
C VAL A 62 -1.39 -2.79 11.11
N PRO A 63 -2.24 -1.75 11.02
CA PRO A 63 -3.45 -1.78 10.20
C PRO A 63 -3.12 -2.05 8.74
N ALA A 64 -3.77 -3.03 8.10
CA ALA A 64 -3.53 -3.34 6.69
C ALA A 64 -3.91 -2.16 5.76
N ALA A 65 -4.84 -1.32 6.21
CA ALA A 65 -5.21 -0.07 5.54
C ALA A 65 -4.01 0.89 5.33
N SER A 66 -2.90 0.72 6.07
CA SER A 66 -1.68 1.52 5.88
C SER A 66 -1.03 1.33 4.50
N LEU A 67 -1.36 0.27 3.76
CA LEU A 67 -0.87 0.05 2.39
C LEU A 67 -1.57 0.94 1.35
N ARG A 68 -2.80 1.38 1.64
CA ARG A 68 -3.64 2.15 0.71
C ARG A 68 -2.97 3.44 0.19
N PRO A 69 -2.34 4.29 1.03
CA PRO A 69 -1.71 5.52 0.58
C PRO A 69 -0.53 5.28 -0.37
N ALA A 70 0.25 4.20 -0.14
CA ALA A 70 1.36 3.84 -1.00
C ALA A 70 0.84 3.41 -2.39
N LEU A 71 -0.21 2.59 -2.43
CA LEU A 71 -0.87 2.21 -3.67
C LEU A 71 -1.41 3.44 -4.40
N ASP A 72 -2.13 4.32 -3.71
CA ASP A 72 -2.70 5.55 -4.28
C ASP A 72 -1.63 6.48 -4.88
N ALA A 73 -0.51 6.67 -4.18
CA ALA A 73 0.62 7.45 -4.70
C ALA A 73 1.23 6.82 -5.96
N LEU A 74 1.42 5.50 -6.00
CA LEU A 74 1.89 4.80 -7.20
C LEU A 74 0.91 4.94 -8.36
N GLY A 75 -0.39 4.91 -8.09
CA GLY A 75 -1.42 5.13 -9.13
C GLY A 75 -1.37 6.52 -9.74
N ALA A 76 -1.12 7.54 -8.93
CA ALA A 76 -1.00 8.91 -9.40
C ALA A 76 0.24 9.12 -10.29
N GLU A 77 1.38 8.52 -9.90
CA GLU A 77 2.64 8.60 -10.65
C GLU A 77 2.61 7.76 -11.93
N LEU A 78 1.92 6.61 -11.91
CA LEU A 78 1.86 5.68 -13.04
C LEU A 78 0.57 5.79 -13.87
N ARG A 79 -0.18 6.89 -13.74
CA ARG A 79 -1.49 7.10 -14.39
C ARG A 79 -1.47 6.90 -15.92
N ASP A 80 -0.35 7.22 -16.56
CA ASP A 80 -0.16 7.14 -18.01
C ASP A 80 0.27 5.74 -18.48
N PHE A 81 0.32 4.75 -17.57
CA PHE A 81 0.70 3.36 -17.83
C PHE A 81 -0.48 2.41 -17.55
N PRO A 82 -1.34 2.11 -18.56
CA PRO A 82 -2.58 1.37 -18.36
C PRO A 82 -2.43 0.02 -17.66
N ARG A 83 -1.34 -0.72 -17.94
CA ARG A 83 -1.06 -2.02 -17.30
C ARG A 83 -0.76 -1.87 -15.81
N ALA A 84 0.03 -0.86 -15.43
CA ALA A 84 0.34 -0.60 -14.03
C ALA A 84 -0.90 -0.13 -13.27
N THR A 85 -1.69 0.79 -13.86
CA THR A 85 -2.95 1.26 -13.29
C THR A 85 -3.92 0.11 -13.04
N ARG A 86 -4.09 -0.80 -14.01
CA ARG A 86 -4.91 -2.02 -13.86
C ARG A 86 -4.50 -2.86 -12.65
N MET A 87 -3.20 -3.14 -12.51
CA MET A 87 -2.67 -3.96 -11.40
C MET A 87 -2.86 -3.26 -10.04
N LEU A 88 -2.64 -1.95 -9.98
CA LEU A 88 -2.83 -1.15 -8.77
C LEU A 88 -4.30 -1.08 -8.35
N ASP A 89 -5.24 -0.92 -9.29
CA ASP A 89 -6.68 -0.92 -9.00
C ASP A 89 -7.15 -2.27 -8.47
N ARG A 90 -6.67 -3.37 -9.06
CA ARG A 90 -6.95 -4.73 -8.57
C ARG A 90 -6.38 -4.97 -7.17
N ALA A 91 -5.21 -4.43 -6.87
CA ALA A 91 -4.62 -4.52 -5.54
C ALA A 91 -5.44 -3.74 -4.49
N ARG A 92 -5.88 -2.51 -4.82
CA ARG A 92 -6.75 -1.72 -3.93
C ARG A 92 -8.07 -2.43 -3.65
N LEU A 93 -8.72 -2.97 -4.68
CA LEU A 93 -9.97 -3.72 -4.51
C LEU A 93 -9.79 -4.94 -3.60
N HIS A 94 -8.69 -5.69 -3.76
CA HIS A 94 -8.38 -6.81 -2.87
C HIS A 94 -8.08 -6.39 -1.45
N LEU A 95 -7.35 -5.28 -1.27
CA LEU A 95 -7.05 -4.75 0.04
C LEU A 95 -8.34 -4.33 0.77
N ASP A 96 -9.24 -3.63 0.07
CA ASP A 96 -10.53 -3.20 0.61
C ASP A 96 -11.43 -4.40 0.98
N GLN A 97 -11.31 -5.54 0.29
CA GLN A 97 -12.00 -6.79 0.65
C GLN A 97 -11.33 -7.53 1.82
N ALA A 98 -10.02 -7.37 1.99
CA ALA A 98 -9.24 -8.05 3.01
C ALA A 98 -9.28 -7.33 4.36
N VAL A 99 -9.51 -6.01 4.38
CA VAL A 99 -9.71 -5.22 5.60
C VAL A 99 -11.13 -5.48 6.13
N PRO A 100 -11.31 -6.21 7.25
CA PRO A 100 -12.62 -6.30 7.88
C PRO A 100 -13.00 -4.92 8.43
N THR A 101 -14.29 -4.60 8.48
CA THR A 101 -14.88 -3.37 9.07
C THR A 101 -14.36 -3.00 10.48
N THR A 102 -13.65 -3.91 11.15
CA THR A 102 -13.09 -3.79 12.49
C THR A 102 -11.84 -2.89 12.60
N ASP A 103 -11.20 -2.48 11.50
CA ASP A 103 -10.03 -1.57 11.52
C ASP A 103 -10.41 -0.07 11.67
N GLN A 104 -11.70 0.24 11.93
CA GLN A 104 -12.16 1.57 12.31
C GLN A 104 -11.56 1.96 13.67
N PRO A 105 -10.79 3.05 13.80
CA PRO A 105 -10.25 3.48 15.09
C PRO A 105 -11.39 3.78 16.08
N PRO A 106 -11.30 3.35 17.36
CA PRO A 106 -12.28 3.72 18.36
C PRO A 106 -12.07 5.22 18.70
N GLY A 107 -12.94 6.08 18.18
CA GLY A 107 -13.02 7.47 18.64
C GLY A 107 -13.21 8.51 17.55
N ALA A 108 -14.42 8.60 17.01
CA ALA A 108 -14.97 9.85 16.46
C ALA A 108 -16.49 9.86 16.70
N SER A 109 -16.87 9.91 17.98
CA SER A 109 -18.21 10.27 18.41
C SER A 109 -18.09 11.02 19.72
N ALA A 110 -18.08 12.35 19.61
CA ALA A 110 -18.51 13.31 20.62
C ALA A 110 -18.75 14.63 19.90
#